data_AF-A0A1G3WKW5-F1
#
_entry.id   AF-A0A1G3WKW5-F1
#
_cell.length_a   1.000
_cell.length_b   1.000
_cell.length_c   1.000
_cell.angle_alpha   90.00
_cell.angle_beta   90.00
_cell.angle_gamma   90.00
#
_symmetry.space_group_name_H-M   'P 1'
#
loop_
_entity.id
_entity.type
_entity.pdbx_description
1 polymer ?
#
loop_
_entity_poly.entity_id
_entity_poly.type
_entity_poly.pdbx_seq_one_letter_code
_entity_poly.pdbx_strand_id
1 'polypeptide(L)'
;MVKMGTWVRIHRILLAPADRAENLPEDTRKVPFELWVKGFLTADAEIGEAVEIRTVTGRTEHGTLETVEPSYRHDFGVFVPELQEIDRIVLSTLYGERR
;
A
#
# COMPACT_ATOMS: atom_id res chain seq x y z
N MET A 1 6.22 -3.69 17.14
CA MET A 1 6.85 -2.58 16.37
C MET A 1 7.49 -3.06 15.07
N VAL A 2 6.97 -2.56 13.94
CA VAL A 2 7.48 -2.67 12.57
C VAL A 2 8.48 -1.54 12.33
N LYS A 3 9.56 -1.81 11.59
CA LYS A 3 10.65 -0.85 11.39
C LYS A 3 10.43 0.06 10.19
N MET A 4 10.95 1.28 10.27
CA MET A 4 11.08 2.16 9.12
C MET A 4 11.76 1.43 7.96
N GLY A 5 11.26 1.65 6.74
CA GLY A 5 11.77 1.02 5.52
C GLY A 5 11.23 -0.39 5.28
N THR A 6 10.43 -0.95 6.18
CA THR A 6 9.74 -2.23 5.92
C THR A 6 8.65 -2.06 4.86
N TRP A 7 8.55 -3.04 3.95
CA TRP A 7 7.48 -3.11 2.96
C TRP A 7 6.16 -3.53 3.62
N VAL A 8 5.14 -2.68 3.51
CA VAL A 8 3.87 -2.85 4.23
C VAL A 8 2.67 -2.57 3.32
N ARG A 9 1.48 -2.92 3.78
CA ARG A 9 0.19 -2.50 3.22
C ARG A 9 -0.54 -1.63 4.24
N ILE A 10 -1.00 -0.47 3.78
CA ILE A 10 -1.94 0.35 4.53
C ILE A 10 -3.35 0.23 3.95
N HIS A 11 -4.34 0.48 4.80
CA HIS A 11 -5.75 0.57 4.45
C HIS A 11 -6.31 1.95 4.81
N ARG A 12 -7.16 2.51 3.95
CA ARG A 12 -7.84 3.78 4.19
C ARG A 12 -9.19 3.82 3.52
N ILE A 13 -10.19 4.37 4.21
CA ILE A 13 -11.46 4.77 3.60
C ILE A 13 -11.26 6.12 2.91
N LEU A 14 -11.48 6.17 1.59
CA LEU A 14 -11.37 7.39 0.79
C LEU A 14 -12.68 8.19 0.78
N LEU A 15 -13.81 7.50 0.68
CA LEU A 15 -15.14 8.10 0.70
C LEU A 15 -16.05 7.25 1.60
N ALA A 16 -16.69 7.89 2.58
CA ALA A 16 -17.76 7.23 3.31
C ALA A 16 -18.97 7.02 2.38
N PRO A 17 -19.92 6.12 2.70
CA PRO A 17 -21.14 5.95 1.91
C PRO A 17 -21.89 7.27 1.62
N ALA A 18 -21.84 8.23 2.56
CA ALA A 18 -22.45 9.54 2.42
C ALA A 18 -21.75 10.44 1.38
N ASP A 19 -20.47 10.22 1.11
CA ASP A 19 -19.66 11.00 0.16
C ASP A 19 -19.64 10.35 -1.25
N ARG A 20 -20.42 9.27 -1.46
CA ARG A 20 -20.51 8.56 -2.73
C ARG A 20 -21.41 9.30 -3.71
N ALA A 21 -21.06 9.27 -4.98
CA ALA A 21 -21.85 9.93 -6.02
C ALA A 21 -23.30 9.37 -6.10
N GLU A 22 -24.26 10.26 -6.28
CA GLU A 22 -25.69 9.92 -6.25
C GLU A 22 -26.13 8.98 -7.39
N ASN A 23 -25.43 9.05 -8.53
CA ASN A 23 -25.72 8.29 -9.73
C ASN A 23 -25.17 6.85 -9.73
N LEU A 24 -24.58 6.40 -8.61
CA LEU A 24 -24.12 5.03 -8.46
C LEU A 24 -25.31 4.07 -8.23
N PRO A 25 -25.21 2.81 -8.68
CA PRO A 25 -26.15 1.76 -8.27
C PRO A 25 -26.28 1.69 -6.75
N GLU A 26 -27.48 1.34 -6.28
CA GLU A 26 -27.82 1.39 -4.86
C GLU A 26 -26.84 0.60 -3.98
N ASP A 27 -26.47 -0.60 -4.40
CA ASP A 27 -25.54 -1.46 -3.66
C ASP A 27 -24.14 -0.83 -3.53
N THR A 28 -23.66 -0.20 -4.60
CA THR A 28 -22.35 0.46 -4.66
C THR A 28 -22.29 1.76 -3.85
N ARG A 29 -23.44 2.41 -3.64
CA ARG A 29 -23.58 3.64 -2.85
C ARG A 29 -23.63 3.36 -1.35
N LYS A 30 -24.14 2.20 -0.95
CA LYS A 30 -24.28 1.81 0.47
C LYS A 30 -22.96 1.44 1.15
N VAL A 31 -21.90 1.18 0.39
CA VAL A 31 -20.59 0.75 0.90
C VAL A 31 -19.53 1.86 0.72
N PRO A 32 -18.54 1.95 1.63
CA PRO A 32 -17.45 2.90 1.50
C PRO A 32 -16.57 2.61 0.27
N PHE A 33 -15.86 3.64 -0.19
CA PHE A 33 -14.77 3.46 -1.14
C PHE A 33 -13.46 3.34 -0.38
N GLU A 34 -12.82 2.18 -0.50
CA GLU A 34 -11.66 1.80 0.29
C GLU A 34 -10.41 1.67 -0.59
N LEU A 35 -9.26 2.02 -0.02
CA LEU A 35 -7.95 1.95 -0.65
C LEU A 35 -7.04 1.03 0.16
N TRP A 36 -6.46 0.06 -0.53
CA TRP A 36 -5.28 -0.65 -0.04
C TRP A 36 -4.10 -0.30 -0.94
N VAL A 37 -3.02 0.16 -0.33
CA VAL A 37 -1.81 0.52 -1.07
C VAL A 37 -0.58 0.03 -0.32
N LYS A 38 0.43 -0.39 -1.09
CA LYS A 38 1.69 -0.90 -0.56
C LYS A 38 2.80 0.14 -0.70
N GLY A 39 3.72 0.14 0.24
CA GLY A 39 4.87 1.04 0.24
C GLY A 39 5.82 0.75 1.38
N PHE A 40 6.87 1.56 1.46
CA PHE A 40 7.86 1.52 2.53
C PHE A 40 7.44 2.46 3.66
N LEU A 41 7.44 1.93 4.88
CA LEU A 41 7.11 2.69 6.08
C LEU A 41 8.10 3.84 6.32
N THR A 42 7.63 5.05 6.62
CA THR A 42 8.51 6.23 6.80
C THR A 42 8.97 6.45 8.24
N ALA A 43 8.43 5.72 9.22
CA ALA A 43 8.84 5.71 10.63
C ALA A 43 8.54 4.34 11.28
N ASP A 44 9.08 4.03 12.46
CA ASP A 44 8.67 2.84 13.21
C ASP A 44 7.20 2.94 13.63
N ALA A 45 6.43 1.84 13.56
CA ALA A 45 5.00 1.84 13.90
C ALA A 45 4.47 0.46 14.33
N GLU A 46 3.24 0.40 14.83
CA GLU A 46 2.53 -0.85 15.16
C GLU A 46 1.36 -1.14 14.22
N ILE A 47 1.02 -2.42 14.05
CA ILE A 47 -0.14 -2.82 13.25
C ILE A 47 -1.40 -2.23 13.91
N GLY A 48 -2.23 -1.58 13.10
CA GLY A 48 -3.42 -0.85 13.54
C GLY A 48 -3.20 0.65 13.74
N GLU A 49 -1.97 1.15 13.68
CA GLU A 49 -1.68 2.59 13.81
C GLU A 49 -1.84 3.34 12.49
N ALA A 50 -2.11 4.64 12.58
CA ALA A 50 -2.06 5.54 11.44
C ALA A 50 -0.60 5.83 11.08
N VAL A 51 -0.22 5.52 9.85
CA VAL A 51 1.16 5.63 9.37
C VAL A 51 1.23 6.34 8.03
N GLU A 52 2.44 6.77 7.69
CA GLU A 52 2.80 7.27 6.37
C GLU A 52 3.71 6.25 5.67
N ILE A 53 3.49 6.05 4.37
CA ILE A 53 4.31 5.19 3.51
C ILE A 53 4.75 5.92 2.25
N ARG A 54 5.90 5.49 1.69
CA ARG A 54 6.36 5.89 0.36
C ARG A 54 6.13 4.75 -0.64
N THR A 55 5.37 4.98 -1.70
CA THR A 55 5.13 4.00 -2.76
C THR A 55 6.34 3.87 -3.68
N VAL A 56 6.42 2.76 -4.45
CA VAL A 56 7.45 2.57 -5.49
C VAL A 56 7.41 3.60 -6.63
N THR A 57 6.28 4.31 -6.77
CA THR A 57 6.12 5.41 -7.72
C THR A 57 6.47 6.77 -7.13
N GLY A 58 7.01 6.81 -5.90
CA GLY A 58 7.44 8.05 -5.25
C GLY A 58 6.33 8.82 -4.54
N ARG A 59 5.09 8.31 -4.46
CA ARG A 59 3.98 8.97 -3.77
C ARG A 59 4.04 8.74 -2.27
N THR A 60 3.66 9.75 -1.49
CA THR A 60 3.45 9.62 -0.05
C THR A 60 1.97 9.39 0.21
N GLU A 61 1.63 8.27 0.86
CA GLU A 61 0.26 7.89 1.19
C GLU A 61 0.12 7.63 2.69
N HIS A 62 -1.08 7.85 3.21
CA HIS A 62 -1.39 7.72 4.65
C HIS A 62 -2.57 6.78 4.86
N GLY A 63 -2.51 6.00 5.93
CA GLY A 63 -3.58 5.07 6.28
C GLY A 63 -3.22 4.22 7.50
N THR A 64 -4.08 3.27 7.81
CA THR A 64 -3.89 2.35 8.92
C THR A 64 -2.95 1.22 8.50
N LEU A 65 -1.89 0.97 9.27
CA LEU A 65 -0.97 -0.14 9.02
C LEU A 65 -1.70 -1.47 9.21
N GLU A 66 -1.88 -2.23 8.14
CA GLU A 66 -2.71 -3.44 8.18
C GLU A 66 -1.86 -4.71 8.12
N THR A 67 -0.82 -4.75 7.29
CA THR A 67 -0.03 -5.97 7.07
C THR A 67 1.41 -5.64 6.71
N VAL A 68 2.34 -6.42 7.29
CA VAL A 68 3.76 -6.39 6.95
C VAL A 68 4.05 -7.44 5.88
N GLU A 69 4.89 -7.10 4.91
CA GLU A 69 5.32 -8.02 3.84
C GLU A 69 4.14 -8.75 3.16
N PRO A 70 3.16 -8.00 2.63
CA PRO A 70 1.89 -8.55 2.17
C PRO A 70 2.08 -9.46 0.94
N SER A 71 1.81 -10.76 1.12
CA SER A 71 1.75 -11.75 0.04
C SER A 71 0.31 -12.05 -0.42
N TYR A 72 0.17 -12.55 -1.64
CA TYR A 72 -1.12 -13.04 -2.15
C TYR A 72 -1.29 -14.51 -1.76
N ARG A 73 -2.27 -14.80 -0.91
CA ARG A 73 -2.49 -16.16 -0.36
C ARG A 73 -3.05 -17.17 -1.37
N HIS A 74 -3.52 -16.70 -2.53
CA HIS A 74 -3.90 -17.57 -3.64
C HIS A 74 -2.62 -17.94 -4.41
N ASP A 75 -1.75 -18.71 -3.75
CA ASP A 75 -0.65 -19.53 -4.30
C ASP A 75 0.63 -18.88 -4.89
N PHE A 76 0.78 -17.55 -4.90
CA PHE A 76 2.05 -16.90 -5.32
C PHE A 76 3.19 -16.95 -4.28
N GLY A 77 3.06 -17.79 -3.25
CA GLY A 77 4.07 -17.96 -2.20
C GLY A 77 4.13 -16.81 -1.18
N VAL A 78 5.18 -16.83 -0.37
CA VAL A 78 5.47 -15.77 0.61
C VAL A 78 6.10 -14.55 -0.07
N PHE A 79 6.11 -13.41 0.60
CA PHE A 79 6.85 -12.26 0.12
C PHE A 79 8.35 -12.59 0.09
N VAL A 80 9.00 -12.29 -1.04
CA VAL A 80 10.44 -12.51 -1.27
C VAL A 80 11.11 -11.15 -1.48
N PRO A 81 11.76 -10.57 -0.45
CA PRO A 81 12.37 -9.24 -0.52
C PRO A 81 13.36 -9.07 -1.68
N GLU A 82 14.08 -10.13 -2.03
CA GLU A 82 15.10 -10.15 -3.08
C GLU A 82 14.51 -9.84 -4.46
N LEU A 83 13.26 -10.26 -4.73
CA LEU A 83 12.60 -9.94 -6.00
C LEU A 83 12.35 -8.44 -6.15
N GLN A 84 12.07 -7.75 -5.05
CA GLN A 84 11.86 -6.31 -5.05
C GLN A 84 13.18 -5.54 -5.24
N GLU A 85 14.27 -6.06 -4.68
CA GLU A 85 15.62 -5.54 -4.91
C GLU A 85 16.06 -5.73 -6.38
N ILE A 86 15.84 -6.91 -6.94
CA ILE A 86 16.15 -7.22 -8.34
C ILE A 86 15.36 -6.30 -9.27
N ASP A 87 14.06 -6.08 -9.03
CA ASP A 87 13.25 -5.14 -9.81
C ASP A 87 13.86 -3.74 -9.81
N ARG A 88 14.27 -3.22 -8.64
CA ARG A 88 14.94 -1.92 -8.53
C ARG A 88 16.25 -1.86 -9.33
N ILE A 89 17.08 -2.90 -9.24
CA ILE A 89 18.34 -3.00 -9.99
C ILE A 89 18.07 -2.99 -11.49
N VAL A 90 17.15 -3.82 -11.97
CA VAL A 90 16.82 -3.94 -13.40
C VAL A 90 16.28 -2.61 -13.94
N LEU A 91 15.33 -2.00 -13.23
CA LEU A 91 14.73 -0.74 -13.65
C LEU A 91 15.75 0.41 -13.67
N SER A 92 16.61 0.51 -12.65
CA SER A 92 17.67 1.52 -12.61
C SER A 92 18.72 1.34 -13.70
N THR A 93 19.05 0.09 -14.04
CA THR A 93 20.03 -0.24 -15.07
C THR A 93 19.50 0.06 -16.47
N LEU A 94 18.25 -0.27 -16.74
CA LEU A 94 17.65 -0.11 -18.07
C LEU A 94 17.16 1.30 -18.35
N TYR A 95 16.71 2.03 -17.31
CA TYR A 95 16.02 3.31 -17.48
C TYR A 95 16.63 4.47 -16.68
N GLY A 96 17.73 4.23 -15.94
CA GLY A 96 18.33 5.22 -15.03
C GLY A 96 17.57 5.35 -13.71
N GLU A 97 18.05 6.23 -12.83
CA GLU A 97 17.34 6.51 -11.57
C GLU A 97 15.98 7.16 -11.84
N ARG A 98 14.92 6.51 -11.37
CA ARG A 98 13.55 7.02 -11.46
C ARG A 98 13.38 8.11 -10.38
N ARG A 99 13.27 9.37 -10.81
CA ARG A 99 13.05 10.56 -9.96
C ARG A 99 11.77 10.45 -9.13
#